data_AF-A0A5A8A777-F1
#
_entry.id   AF-A0A5A8A777-F1
#
_cell.length_a   1.000
_cell.length_b   1.000
_cell.length_c   1.000
_cell.angle_alpha   90.00
_cell.angle_beta   90.00
_cell.angle_gamma   90.00
#
_symmetry.space_group_name_H-M   'P 1'
#
loop_
_entity.id
_entity.type
_entity.pdbx_description
1 polymer ?
#
loop_
_entity_poly.entity_id
_entity_poly.type
_entity_poly.pdbx_seq_one_letter_code
_entity_poly.pdbx_strand_id
1 'polypeptide(L)' 'MPTLFRFFATLAILAGLVFAAMFALANFVQPTPREISVTIPASKLQPGNR' A
#
# COMPACT_ATOMS: atom_id res chain seq x y z
N MET A 1 20.35 -28.17 15.63
CA MET A 1 19.60 -26.90 15.60
C MET A 1 18.20 -27.17 16.13
N PRO A 2 17.79 -26.63 17.30
CA PRO A 2 16.41 -26.77 17.77
C PRO A 2 15.45 -26.23 16.69
N THR A 3 14.42 -27.01 16.37
CA THR A 3 13.50 -26.76 15.25
C THR A 3 12.79 -25.41 15.34
N LEU A 4 12.56 -24.93 16.56
CA LEU A 4 11.99 -23.62 16.87
C LEU A 4 12.86 -22.45 16.38
N PHE A 5 14.18 -22.52 16.55
CA PHE A 5 15.08 -21.47 16.09
C PHE A 5 15.08 -21.34 14.56
N ARG A 6 15.04 -22.49 13.86
CA ARG A 6 14.92 -22.51 12.39
C ARG A 6 13.61 -21.90 11.94
N PHE A 7 12.51 -22.15 12.64
CA PHE A 7 11.21 -21.55 12.34
C PHE A 7 11.25 -20.02 12.45
N PHE A 8 11.76 -19.48 13.55
CA PHE A 8 11.88 -18.03 13.71
C PHE A 8 12.85 -17.40 12.71
N ALA A 9 13.97 -18.05 12.41
CA ALA A 9 14.90 -17.59 11.38
C ALA A 9 14.22 -17.48 10.01
N THR A 10 13.43 -18.49 9.62
CA THR A 10 12.65 -18.44 8.38
C THR A 10 11.65 -17.28 8.38
N LEU A 11 10.92 -17.07 9.48
CA LEU A 11 9.97 -15.96 9.58
C LEU A 11 10.66 -14.60 9.50
N ALA A 12 11.82 -14.44 10.15
CA ALA A 12 12.58 -13.19 10.10
C ALA A 12 13.05 -12.87 8.68
N ILE A 13 13.50 -13.88 7.92
CA ILE A 13 13.88 -13.72 6.52
C ILE A 13 12.67 -13.32 5.67
N LEU A 14 11.52 -14.00 5.83
CA LEU A 14 10.31 -13.68 5.08
C LEU A 14 9.82 -12.26 5.38
N ALA A 15 9.77 -11.88 6.66
CA ALA A 15 9.40 -10.53 7.07
C ALA A 15 10.36 -9.48 6.50
N GLY A 16 11.67 -9.76 6.55
CA GLY A 16 12.70 -8.91 5.96
C GLY A 16 12.52 -8.73 4.45
N LEU A 17 12.20 -9.79 3.72
CA LEU A 17 11.95 -9.73 2.28
C LEU A 17 10.70 -8.91 1.94
N VAL A 18 9.59 -9.13 2.65
CA VAL A 18 8.36 -8.35 2.45
C VAL A 18 8.60 -6.87 2.75
N PHE A 19 9.26 -6.58 3.86
CA PHE A 19 9.58 -5.20 4.25
C PHE A 19 10.52 -4.53 3.24
N ALA A 20 11.58 -5.22 2.80
CA ALA A 20 12.51 -4.69 1.81
C ALA A 20 11.81 -4.42 0.47
N ALA A 21 10.93 -5.33 0.02
CA ALA A 21 10.13 -5.11 -1.18
C ALA A 21 9.22 -3.89 -1.04
N MET A 22 8.49 -3.76 0.07
CA MET A 22 7.61 -2.61 0.33
C MET A 22 8.40 -1.30 0.38
N PHE A 23 9.54 -1.29 1.09
CA PHE A 23 10.43 -0.13 1.17
C PHE A 23 10.93 0.28 -0.21
N ALA A 24 11.32 -0.69 -1.03
CA ALA A 24 11.81 -0.42 -2.37
C ALA A 24 10.72 0.20 -3.26
N LEU A 25 9.50 -0.36 -3.23
CA LEU A 25 8.37 0.18 -3.98
C LEU A 25 8.01 1.60 -3.52
N ALA A 26 7.96 1.84 -2.21
CA ALA A 26 7.56 3.12 -1.66
C ALA A 26 8.55 4.25 -1.98
N ASN A 27 9.85 3.96 -2.04
CA ASN A 27 10.89 4.98 -2.20
C ASN A 27 11.43 5.11 -3.62
N PHE A 28 11.46 4.02 -4.40
CA PHE A 28 12.10 4.01 -5.72
C PHE A 28 11.12 3.93 -6.89
N VAL A 29 9.82 3.71 -6.64
CA VAL A 29 8.81 3.68 -7.70
C VAL A 29 7.96 4.94 -7.64
N GLN A 30 8.00 5.72 -8.73
CA GLN A 30 7.19 6.92 -8.87
C GLN A 30 5.84 6.58 -9.52
N PRO A 31 4.70 6.99 -8.93
CA PRO A 31 3.40 6.82 -9.56
C PRO A 31 3.27 7.74 -10.77
N THR A 32 2.76 7.22 -11.88
CA THR A 32 2.50 8.00 -13.09
C THR A 32 1.27 8.89 -12.91
N PRO A 33 1.38 10.23 -13.02
CA PRO A 33 0.22 11.09 -13.00
C PRO A 33 -0.71 10.78 -14.17
N ARG A 34 -2.01 10.69 -13.91
CA ARG A 34 -3.05 10.56 -14.95
C ARG A 34 -4.21 11.48 -14.64
N GLU A 35 -4.81 12.02 -15.69
CA GLU A 35 -6.05 12.77 -15.55
C GLU A 35 -7.16 11.83 -15.10
N ILE A 36 -7.84 12.20 -14.01
CA ILE A 36 -8.98 11.48 -13.48
C ILE A 36 -10.16 12.44 -13.52
N SER A 37 -11.09 12.21 -14.46
CA SER A 37 -12.37 12.90 -14.48
C SER A 37 -13.39 12.07 -13.72
N VAL A 38 -14.04 12.67 -12.72
CA VAL A 38 -15.16 12.05 -11.99
C VAL A 38 -16.39 12.89 -12.26
N THR A 39 -17.42 12.27 -12.83
CA THR A 39 -18.72 12.92 -13.02
C THR A 39 -19.34 13.17 -11.65
N ILE A 40 -19.58 14.44 -11.32
CA ILE A 40 -20.26 14.81 -10.07
C ILE A 40 -21.78 14.72 -10.29
N PRO A 41 -22.51 13.91 -9.51
CA PRO A 41 -23.97 13.89 -9.57
C PRO A 41 -24.54 15.26 -9.18
N ALA A 42 -25.52 15.76 -9.95
CA ALA A 42 -26.15 17.06 -9.72
C ALA A 42 -26.76 17.21 -8.30
N SER A 43 -27.16 16.11 -7.67
CA SER A 43 -27.65 16.07 -6.28
C SER A 43 -26.61 16.48 -5.25
N LYS A 44 -25.31 16.36 -5.55
CA LYS A 44 -24.20 16.79 -4.67
C LYS A 44 -23.72 18.22 -4.91
N LEU A 45 -24.28 18.89 -5.91
CA LEU A 45 -23.98 20.29 -6.24
C LEU A 45 -24.95 21.28 -5.59
N GLN A 46 -26.04 20.80 -5.00
CA GLN A 46 -26.99 21.66 -4.29
C GLN A 46 -26.45 22.01 -2.90
N PRO A 47 -26.24 23.30 -2.57
CA PRO A 47 -25.89 23.70 -1.21
C PRO A 47 -27.05 23.29 -0.31
N GLY A 48 -26.75 22.56 0.78
CA GLY A 48 -27.76 21.99 1.67
C GLY A 48 -28.89 22.98 1.97
N ASN A 49 -30.06 22.73 1.39
CA ASN A 49 -31.26 23.51 1.61
C ASN A 49 -31.60 23.38 3.09
N ARG A 50 -31.37 24.47 3.85
CA ARG A 50 -31.96 24.64 5.19
C ARG A 50 -33.47 24.77 5.05
#